data_AF-A0A2N9NK81-F1
#
_entry.id   AF-A0A2N9NK81-F1
#
_cell.length_a   1.000
_cell.length_b   1.000
_cell.length_c   1.000
_cell.angle_alpha   90.00
_cell.angle_beta   90.00
_cell.angle_gamma   90.00
#
_symmetry.space_group_name_H-M   'P 1'
#
loop_
_entity.id
_entity.type
_entity.pdbx_description
1 polymer ?
#
loop_
_entity_poly.entity_id
_entity_poly.type
_entity_poly.pdbx_seq_one_letter_code
_entity_poly.pdbx_strand_id
1 'polypeptide(L)' 'MTTLGIIIGNRGFFPAHLCEAGRREILQAFEKAELKAVTLPVEATRFGAVESLAGAIEDALSTYLGWQVYHHG' A
#
# COMPACT_ATOMS: atom_id res chain seq x y z
N MET A 1 -11.47 0.74 18.25
CA MET A 1 -11.31 0.83 16.78
C MET A 1 -10.03 0.11 16.39
N THR A 2 -10.12 -1.01 15.68
CA THR A 2 -8.96 -1.80 15.26
C THR A 2 -8.31 -1.14 14.04
N THR A 3 -6.97 -1.10 14.01
CA THR A 3 -6.19 -0.53 12.91
C THR A 3 -5.39 -1.62 12.23
N LEU A 4 -5.42 -1.69 10.90
CA LEU A 4 -4.60 -2.63 10.11
C LEU A 4 -3.77 -1.88 9.07
N GLY A 5 -2.55 -2.38 8.86
CA GLY A 5 -1.70 -1.99 7.74
C GLY A 5 -2.12 -2.70 6.46
N ILE A 6 -2.13 -1.99 5.34
CA ILE A 6 -2.50 -2.52 4.02
C ILE A 6 -1.41 -2.18 3.02
N ILE A 7 -0.72 -3.21 2.54
CA ILE A 7 0.19 -3.12 1.41
C ILE A 7 -0.61 -3.36 0.14
N ILE A 8 -0.62 -2.40 -0.77
CA ILE A 8 -1.30 -2.53 -2.07
C ILE A 8 -0.25 -2.98 -3.09
N GLY A 9 -0.41 -4.17 -3.64
CA GLY A 9 0.47 -4.71 -4.66
C GLY A 9 -0.07 -4.49 -6.07
N ASN A 10 0.82 -4.24 -7.02
CA ASN A 10 0.55 -4.37 -8.45
C ASN A 10 1.60 -5.26 -9.11
N ARG A 11 1.30 -5.82 -10.27
CA ARG A 11 2.29 -6.43 -11.16
C ARG A 11 2.53 -5.44 -12.30
N GLY A 12 3.78 -5.19 -12.71
CA GLY A 12 4.10 -4.16 -13.72
C GLY A 12 3.39 -4.31 -15.09
N PHE A 13 2.78 -5.46 -15.37
CA PHE A 13 1.97 -5.71 -16.57
C PHE A 13 0.45 -5.47 -16.36
N PHE A 14 0.00 -5.24 -15.13
CA PHE A 14 -1.42 -5.04 -14.84
C PHE A 14 -1.84 -3.58 -15.10
N PRO A 15 -3.03 -3.33 -15.68
CA PRO A 15 -3.51 -1.98 -15.94
C PRO A 15 -3.66 -1.18 -14.65
N ALA A 16 -2.94 -0.09 -14.52
CA ALA A 16 -2.82 0.60 -13.24
C ALA A 16 -4.11 1.32 -12.78
N HIS A 17 -5.03 1.62 -13.69
CA HIS A 17 -6.37 2.11 -13.32
C HIS A 17 -7.18 1.09 -12.50
N LEU A 18 -6.89 -0.22 -12.64
CA LEU A 18 -7.51 -1.27 -11.84
C LEU A 18 -6.98 -1.27 -10.40
N CYS A 19 -5.71 -0.89 -10.19
CA CYS A 19 -5.17 -0.71 -8.84
C CYS A 19 -5.82 0.45 -8.10
N GLU A 20 -6.13 1.55 -8.80
CA GLU A 20 -6.87 2.67 -8.23
C GLU A 20 -8.29 2.25 -7.81
N ALA A 21 -9.00 1.51 -8.68
CA ALA A 21 -10.32 0.99 -8.37
C ALA A 21 -10.29 0.01 -7.18
N GLY A 22 -9.37 -0.96 -7.19
CA GLY A 22 -9.21 -1.93 -6.11
C GLY A 22 -8.83 -1.27 -4.77
N ARG A 23 -7.96 -0.26 -4.80
CA ARG A 23 -7.64 0.55 -3.61
C ARG A 23 -8.89 1.18 -3.02
N ARG A 24 -9.71 1.83 -3.85
CA ARG A 24 -10.94 2.48 -3.41
C ARG A 24 -11.92 1.47 -2.79
N GLU A 25 -12.08 0.31 -3.41
CA GLU A 25 -12.96 -0.76 -2.91
C GLU A 25 -12.51 -1.30 -1.55
N ILE A 26 -11.21 -1.56 -1.37
CA ILE A 26 -10.64 -2.01 -0.10
C ILE A 26 -10.85 -0.96 1.00
N LEU A 27 -10.57 0.32 0.72
CA LEU A 27 -10.74 1.39 1.71
C LEU A 27 -12.20 1.58 2.11
N GLN A 28 -13.14 1.48 1.16
CA GLN A 28 -14.57 1.48 1.47
C GLN A 28 -15.01 0.28 2.31
N ALA A 29 -14.45 -0.90 2.06
CA ALA A 29 -14.73 -2.09 2.86
C ALA A 29 -14.25 -1.92 4.31
N PHE A 30 -13.09 -1.30 4.51
CA PHE A 30 -12.56 -0.96 5.83
C PHE A 30 -13.44 0.02 6.59
N GLU A 31 -13.88 1.08 5.92
CA GLU A 31 -14.80 2.07 6.50
C GLU A 31 -16.11 1.42 6.94
N LYS A 32 -16.71 0.58 6.08
CA LYS A 32 -17.93 -0.18 6.40
C LYS A 32 -17.74 -1.17 7.55
N ALA A 33 -16.54 -1.68 7.73
CA ALA A 33 -16.19 -2.60 8.81
C ALA A 33 -15.76 -1.87 10.11
N GLU A 34 -15.82 -0.54 10.15
CA GLU A 34 -15.35 0.29 11.27
C GLU A 34 -13.86 0.04 11.62
N LEU A 35 -13.07 -0.29 10.60
CA LEU A 35 -11.63 -0.53 10.69
C LEU A 35 -10.87 0.69 10.16
N LYS A 36 -9.78 1.05 10.86
CA LYS A 36 -8.84 2.05 10.36
C LYS A 36 -7.81 1.38 9.44
N ALA A 37 -7.71 1.87 8.21
CA ALA A 37 -6.65 1.48 7.28
C ALA A 37 -5.44 2.42 7.41
N VAL A 38 -4.24 1.86 7.47
CA VAL A 38 -2.98 2.58 7.24
C VAL A 38 -2.34 1.96 6.00
N THR A 39 -1.98 2.79 5.02
CA THR A 39 -1.41 2.33 3.75
C THR A 39 -0.55 3.44 3.16
N LEU A 40 0.34 3.07 2.22
CA LEU A 40 1.17 4.02 1.49
C LEU A 40 0.30 5.11 0.82
N PRO A 41 0.68 6.39 0.86
CA PRO A 41 0.00 7.44 0.10
C PRO A 41 -0.08 7.13 -1.39
N VAL A 42 -1.13 7.61 -2.07
CA VAL A 42 -1.38 7.33 -3.50
C VAL A 42 -0.25 7.87 -4.39
N GLU A 43 0.40 8.93 -3.92
CA GLU A 43 1.44 9.73 -4.56
C GLU A 43 2.86 9.20 -4.28
N ALA A 44 3.02 8.29 -3.33
CA ALA A 44 4.34 7.74 -2.97
C ALA A 44 4.90 6.82 -4.08
N THR A 45 4.02 6.15 -4.82
CA THR A 45 4.34 5.37 -6.03
C THR A 45 3.19 5.47 -7.03
N ARG A 46 3.19 4.68 -8.10
CA ARG A 46 2.06 4.58 -9.02
C ARG A 46 0.82 4.05 -8.27
N PHE A 47 -0.11 4.93 -7.93
CA PHE A 47 -1.33 4.66 -7.15
C PHE A 47 -1.07 4.16 -5.71
N GLY A 48 0.11 4.45 -5.16
CA GLY A 48 0.54 3.93 -3.87
C GLY A 48 0.62 2.40 -3.84
N ALA A 49 0.85 1.77 -5.00
CA ALA A 49 1.03 0.35 -5.14
C ALA A 49 2.51 -0.02 -5.32
N VAL A 50 2.93 -1.12 -4.69
CA VAL A 50 4.28 -1.68 -4.82
C VAL A 50 4.31 -2.71 -5.94
N GLU A 51 5.35 -2.68 -6.78
CA GLU A 51 5.46 -3.57 -7.95
C GLU A 51 6.52 -4.66 -7.80
N SER A 52 7.22 -4.69 -6.66
CA SER A 52 8.27 -5.66 -6.35
C SER A 52 8.21 -6.08 -4.87
N LEU A 53 8.80 -7.24 -4.57
CA LEU A 53 8.96 -7.70 -3.18
C LEU A 53 9.78 -6.70 -2.34
N ALA A 54 10.84 -6.14 -2.92
CA ALA A 54 11.65 -5.13 -2.26
C ALA A 54 10.82 -3.88 -1.91
N GLY A 55 9.97 -3.42 -2.83
CA GLY A 55 9.06 -2.30 -2.57
C GLY A 55 8.04 -2.61 -1.48
N ALA A 56 7.52 -3.85 -1.42
CA ALA A 56 6.61 -4.27 -0.36
C ALA A 56 7.28 -4.28 1.03
N ILE A 57 8.54 -4.72 1.10
CA ILE A 57 9.34 -4.67 2.33
C ILE A 57 9.60 -3.22 2.72
N GLU A 58 9.93 -2.35 1.77
CA GLU A 58 10.16 -0.92 2.02
C GLU A 58 8.91 -0.21 2.57
N ASP A 59 7.73 -0.44 1.97
CA ASP A 59 6.46 0.06 2.51
C ASP A 59 6.23 -0.45 3.93
N ALA A 60 6.44 -1.76 4.17
CA ALA A 60 6.21 -2.34 5.48
C ALA A 60 7.10 -1.72 6.58
N LEU A 61 8.40 -1.59 6.29
CA LEU A 61 9.38 -1.05 7.23
C LEU A 61 9.18 0.44 7.48
N SER A 62 8.90 1.21 6.43
CA SER A 62 8.75 2.67 6.55
C SER A 62 7.38 3.07 7.12
N THR A 63 6.29 2.56 6.58
CA THR A 63 4.92 2.97 6.93
C THR A 63 4.47 2.46 8.29
N TYR A 64 4.81 1.21 8.64
CA TYR A 64 4.28 0.58 9.85
C TYR A 64 5.29 0.52 11.01
N LEU A 65 6.60 0.47 10.71
CA LEU A 65 7.64 0.40 11.74
C LEU A 65 8.40 1.73 11.92
N GLY A 66 8.23 2.69 11.01
CA GLY A 66 8.93 3.98 11.06
C GLY A 66 10.43 3.87 10.77
N TRP A 67 10.87 2.81 10.10
CA TRP A 67 12.28 2.56 9.81
C TRP A 67 12.67 3.12 8.45
N GLN A 68 13.87 3.70 8.38
CA GLN A 68 14.45 4.08 7.09
C GLN A 68 15.09 2.86 6.44
N VAL A 69 14.82 2.68 5.15
CA VAL A 69 15.42 1.62 4.33
C VAL A 69 16.56 2.21 3.52
N TYR A 70 17.74 1.62 3.66
CA TYR A 70 18.92 1.96 2.87
C TYR A 70 19.08 0.95 1.73
N HIS A 71 19.33 1.47 0.52
CA HIS A 71 19.63 0.65 -0.65
C HIS A 71 21.15 0.69 -0.90
N HIS A 72 21.82 -0.46 -0.78
CA HIS A 72 23.22 -0.59 -1.16
C HIS A 72 23.30 -0.87 -2.67
N GLY A 73 24.06 -0.04 -3.39
CA GLY A 73 24.28 -0.15 -4.84
C GLY A 73 25.47 -1.03 -5.20
#